data_AF-A0A8T3BPX6-F1
#
_entry.id   AF-A0A8T3BPX6-F1
#
_cell.length_a   1.000
_cell.length_b   1.000
_cell.length_c   1.000
_cell.angle_alpha   90.00
_cell.angle_beta   90.00
_cell.angle_gamma   90.00
#
_symmetry.space_group_name_H-M   'P 1'
#
loop_
_entity.id
_entity.type
_entity.pdbx_description
1 polymer ?
#
loop_
_entity_poly.entity_id
_entity_poly.type
_entity_poly.pdbx_seq_one_letter_code
_entity_poly.pdbx_strand_id
1 'polypeptide(L)'
;MEASLRFSSSFLPSQPNQTLALTRTHTVPTFPISSPSRRCRLPAIRAAISRTKKEETVDSVKNQLENCHLLAGIRFKGFTVKQFQELRRSLPDSVHLLVAKNTLVGKAIEGTQWELLRPCMKGMNAWLFVHTEEIPEALKPYRSFQREKKLEENDFVGGVFEGKFYGPEEFRFLETMPSRAEIYAKLLGSLQSPSIGIIGTLQAPARELVMVLKAYVQKLEEESNGVASNA
;
A
#
# COMPACT_ATOMS: atom_id res chain seq x y z
N MET A 1 -78.53 -17.15 -75.69
CA MET A 1 -77.93 -17.45 -77.01
C MET A 1 -76.44 -17.58 -76.77
N GLU A 2 -75.95 -18.78 -76.49
CA GLU A 2 -75.39 -19.73 -77.49
C GLU A 2 -74.11 -19.16 -78.14
N ALA A 3 -72.98 -19.84 -78.30
CA ALA A 3 -72.63 -21.27 -78.33
C ALA A 3 -71.13 -21.41 -77.96
N SER A 4 -70.69 -22.41 -77.18
CA SER A 4 -70.25 -23.75 -77.63
C SER A 4 -69.15 -23.70 -78.71
N LEU A 5 -67.88 -24.03 -78.42
CA LEU A 5 -67.27 -25.32 -78.06
C LEU A 5 -66.74 -26.16 -79.27
N ARG A 6 -65.49 -26.61 -79.10
CA ARG A 6 -64.81 -27.85 -79.59
C ARG A 6 -64.05 -27.84 -80.92
N PHE A 7 -62.78 -28.21 -80.81
CA PHE A 7 -62.19 -29.39 -81.49
C PHE A 7 -60.89 -29.75 -80.73
N SER A 8 -60.80 -30.83 -79.93
CA SER A 8 -60.74 -32.26 -80.25
C SER A 8 -59.48 -32.70 -81.00
N SER A 9 -58.60 -33.41 -80.28
CA SER A 9 -57.90 -34.67 -80.65
C SER A 9 -56.56 -34.74 -79.90
N SER A 10 -56.44 -35.49 -78.80
CA SER A 10 -56.17 -36.93 -78.70
C SER A 10 -54.86 -37.37 -79.39
N PHE A 11 -53.81 -37.66 -78.60
CA PHE A 11 -53.11 -38.96 -78.58
C PHE A 11 -51.89 -38.91 -77.63
N LEU A 12 -51.91 -39.73 -76.57
CA LEU A 12 -50.73 -40.25 -75.85
C LEU A 12 -50.20 -41.49 -76.64
N PRO A 13 -48.98 -42.08 -76.44
CA PRO A 13 -48.36 -42.32 -75.11
C PRO A 13 -46.81 -42.51 -75.04
N SER A 14 -46.38 -42.84 -73.81
CA SER A 14 -45.28 -43.75 -73.39
C SER A 14 -43.80 -43.36 -73.53
N GLN A 15 -43.17 -43.26 -72.35
CA GLN A 15 -41.73 -43.18 -72.06
C GLN A 15 -40.98 -44.46 -72.46
N PRO A 16 -39.65 -44.37 -72.68
CA PRO A 16 -38.78 -45.21 -71.85
C PRO A 16 -37.54 -44.47 -71.29
N ASN A 17 -37.36 -44.66 -69.97
CA ASN A 17 -36.13 -44.67 -69.17
C ASN A 17 -34.81 -44.34 -69.87
N GLN A 18 -34.16 -43.25 -69.48
CA GLN A 18 -32.69 -43.19 -69.36
C GLN A 18 -32.28 -42.34 -68.15
N THR A 19 -31.91 -43.05 -67.08
CA THR A 19 -31.10 -42.56 -65.97
C THR A 19 -29.73 -42.14 -66.49
N LEU A 20 -29.35 -40.86 -66.46
CA LEU A 20 -27.94 -40.45 -66.52
C LEU A 20 -27.66 -39.15 -65.72
N ALA A 21 -26.94 -39.36 -64.61
CA ALA A 21 -26.04 -38.48 -63.86
C ALA A 21 -26.20 -36.96 -63.95
N LEU A 22 -26.65 -36.38 -62.84
CA LEU A 22 -26.52 -34.97 -62.46
C LEU A 22 -25.02 -34.67 -62.18
N THR A 23 -24.21 -34.43 -63.22
CA THR A 23 -22.87 -33.85 -63.05
C THR A 23 -23.03 -32.37 -62.72
N ARG A 24 -23.28 -32.10 -61.44
CA ARG A 24 -23.13 -30.78 -60.83
C ARG A 24 -21.66 -30.42 -60.87
N THR A 25 -21.20 -29.74 -61.91
CA THR A 25 -19.90 -29.07 -61.90
C THR A 25 -19.96 -27.92 -60.91
N HIS A 26 -19.70 -28.22 -59.63
CA HIS A 26 -19.31 -27.21 -58.67
C HIS A 26 -17.91 -26.74 -59.08
N THR A 27 -17.84 -25.71 -59.91
CA THR A 27 -16.66 -24.85 -59.99
C THR A 27 -16.49 -24.20 -58.63
N VAL A 28 -15.70 -24.83 -57.77
CA VAL A 28 -15.20 -24.22 -56.53
C VAL A 28 -14.20 -23.15 -56.97
N PRO A 29 -14.39 -21.87 -56.60
CA PRO A 29 -13.37 -20.87 -56.86
C PRO A 29 -12.13 -21.23 -56.04
N THR A 30 -11.06 -21.61 -56.72
CA THR A 30 -9.74 -21.79 -56.12
C THR A 30 -9.20 -20.42 -55.74
N PHE A 31 -9.34 -20.06 -54.46
CA PHE A 31 -8.63 -18.92 -53.90
C PHE A 31 -7.12 -19.21 -53.96
N PRO A 32 -6.30 -18.29 -54.48
CA PRO A 32 -4.86 -18.49 -54.47
C PRO A 32 -4.39 -18.56 -53.02
N ILE A 33 -3.80 -19.69 -52.65
CA ILE A 33 -3.07 -19.83 -51.39
C ILE A 33 -1.81 -18.97 -51.53
N SER A 34 -1.92 -17.68 -51.22
CA SER A 34 -0.74 -16.86 -50.99
C SER A 34 -0.05 -17.41 -49.75
N SER A 35 1.11 -18.02 -49.94
CA SER A 35 1.92 -18.56 -48.85
C SER A 35 2.15 -17.49 -47.77
N PRO A 36 1.81 -17.74 -46.49
CA PRO A 36 2.15 -16.79 -45.46
C PRO A 36 3.62 -17.02 -45.11
N SER A 37 4.54 -16.40 -45.83
CA SER A 37 5.79 -16.00 -45.19
C SER A 37 5.49 -14.78 -44.28
N ARG A 38 4.58 -14.98 -43.32
CA ARG A 38 4.44 -14.05 -42.20
C ARG A 38 5.68 -14.25 -41.35
N ARG A 39 6.76 -13.57 -41.74
CA ARG A 39 7.73 -13.05 -40.78
C ARG A 39 6.87 -12.47 -39.67
N CYS A 40 6.86 -13.10 -38.50
CA CYS A 40 6.18 -12.57 -37.33
C CYS A 40 6.78 -11.19 -37.08
N ARG A 41 6.16 -10.12 -37.59
CA ARG A 41 6.44 -8.78 -37.11
C ARG A 41 5.98 -8.83 -35.67
N LEU A 42 6.94 -8.80 -34.75
CA LEU A 42 6.67 -8.58 -33.34
C LEU A 42 5.64 -7.43 -33.27
N PRO A 43 4.54 -7.60 -32.52
CA PRO A 43 3.53 -6.55 -32.44
C PRO A 43 4.24 -5.27 -32.01
N ALA A 44 4.10 -4.21 -32.81
CA ALA A 44 4.64 -2.91 -32.45
C ALA A 44 3.99 -2.50 -31.12
N ILE A 45 4.75 -2.53 -30.03
CA ILE A 45 4.27 -2.19 -28.70
C ILE A 45 4.01 -0.68 -28.68
N ARG A 46 2.82 -0.28 -29.13
CA ARG A 46 2.40 1.13 -29.25
C ARG A 46 2.03 1.77 -27.92
N ALA A 47 1.73 0.97 -26.89
CA ALA A 47 1.28 1.44 -25.57
C ALA A 47 2.39 1.52 -24.51
N ALA A 48 3.65 1.29 -24.88
CA ALA A 48 4.75 1.39 -23.93
C ALA A 48 5.07 2.86 -23.62
N ILE A 49 5.25 3.18 -22.34
CA ILE A 49 5.77 4.48 -21.90
C ILE A 49 7.17 4.66 -22.51
N SER A 50 7.42 5.83 -23.11
CA SER A 50 8.71 6.21 -23.71
C SER A 50 9.84 6.20 -22.66
N ARG A 51 11.09 6.13 -23.12
CA ARG A 51 12.25 6.16 -22.21
C ARG A 51 12.35 7.50 -21.48
N THR A 52 12.19 8.60 -22.21
CA THR A 52 12.18 9.97 -21.69
C THR A 52 11.19 10.14 -20.54
N LYS A 53 9.95 9.67 -20.69
CA LYS A 53 8.94 9.78 -19.61
C LYS A 53 9.27 8.94 -18.37
N LYS A 54 9.97 7.82 -18.53
CA LYS A 54 10.46 7.01 -17.39
C LYS A 54 11.61 7.70 -16.68
N GLU A 55 12.48 8.37 -17.42
CA GLU A 55 13.58 9.18 -16.87
C GLU A 55 12.99 10.33 -16.04
N GLU A 56 12.04 11.10 -16.61
CA GLU A 56 11.32 12.15 -15.89
C GLU A 56 10.63 11.64 -14.60
N THR A 57 10.06 10.43 -14.65
CA THR A 57 9.43 9.80 -13.47
C THR A 57 10.49 9.43 -12.43
N VAL A 58 11.64 8.91 -12.84
CA VAL A 58 12.75 8.60 -11.93
C VAL A 58 13.29 9.88 -11.30
N ASP A 59 13.44 10.95 -12.06
CA ASP A 59 13.92 12.24 -11.54
C ASP A 59 12.92 12.86 -10.56
N SER A 60 11.61 12.77 -10.85
CA SER A 60 10.56 13.18 -9.91
C SER A 60 10.61 12.40 -8.59
N VAL A 61 10.89 11.10 -8.65
CA VAL A 61 11.05 10.27 -7.45
C VAL A 61 12.34 10.62 -6.69
N LYS A 62 13.44 10.91 -7.39
CA LYS A 62 14.69 11.37 -6.75
C LYS A 62 14.48 12.68 -6.01
N ASN A 63 13.80 13.65 -6.61
CA ASN A 63 13.48 14.92 -5.97
C ASN A 63 12.63 14.72 -4.69
N GLN A 64 11.72 13.74 -4.70
CA GLN A 64 10.97 13.38 -3.49
C GLN A 64 11.86 12.70 -2.44
N LEU A 65 12.81 11.85 -2.86
CA LEU A 65 13.74 11.18 -1.96
C LEU A 65 14.71 12.14 -1.26
N GLU A 66 15.17 13.19 -1.95
CA GLU A 66 16.08 14.20 -1.38
C GLU A 66 15.44 14.98 -0.22
N ASN A 67 14.16 15.28 -0.34
CA ASN A 67 13.41 16.04 0.66
C ASN A 67 12.71 15.15 1.70
N CYS A 68 12.86 13.83 1.65
CA CYS A 68 12.16 12.93 2.56
C CYS A 68 13.05 12.51 3.73
N HIS A 69 12.45 12.42 4.92
CA HIS A 69 13.12 11.90 6.13
C HIS A 69 12.79 10.43 6.37
N LEU A 70 11.62 9.99 5.90
CA LEU A 70 11.12 8.61 6.02
C LEU A 70 10.56 8.14 4.67
N LEU A 71 10.94 6.92 4.31
CA LEU A 71 10.38 6.17 3.19
C LEU A 71 9.77 4.89 3.73
N ALA A 72 8.47 4.70 3.49
CA ALA A 72 7.76 3.51 3.91
C ALA A 72 7.26 2.72 2.70
N GLY A 73 7.49 1.40 2.69
CA GLY A 73 7.02 0.47 1.67
C GLY A 73 5.75 -0.25 2.12
N ILE A 74 4.66 -0.04 1.39
CA ILE A 74 3.34 -0.61 1.69
C ILE A 74 2.96 -1.60 0.60
N ARG A 75 2.61 -2.84 0.97
CA ARG A 75 2.02 -3.77 0.01
C ARG A 75 0.55 -3.46 -0.14
N PHE A 76 0.10 -3.24 -1.37
CA PHE A 76 -1.32 -3.03 -1.65
C PHE A 76 -1.84 -4.15 -2.55
N LYS A 77 -2.66 -5.03 -1.99
CA LYS A 77 -3.40 -6.07 -2.72
C LYS A 77 -4.85 -6.05 -2.22
N GLY A 78 -5.81 -6.16 -3.14
CA GLY A 78 -7.23 -6.15 -2.79
C GLY A 78 -7.82 -4.79 -2.38
N PHE A 79 -7.11 -3.68 -2.62
CA PHE A 79 -7.65 -2.34 -2.33
C PHE A 79 -8.72 -1.94 -3.34
N THR A 80 -9.85 -1.41 -2.85
CA THR A 80 -10.81 -0.70 -3.71
C THR A 80 -10.41 0.78 -3.87
N VAL A 81 -10.87 1.41 -4.96
CA VAL A 81 -10.55 2.82 -5.25
C VAL A 81 -11.03 3.75 -4.13
N LYS A 82 -12.20 3.44 -3.53
CA LYS A 82 -12.72 4.21 -2.37
C LYS A 82 -11.77 4.15 -1.18
N GLN A 83 -11.21 2.98 -0.90
CA GLN A 83 -10.26 2.82 0.21
C GLN A 83 -8.96 3.58 -0.03
N PHE A 84 -8.47 3.64 -1.28
CA PHE A 84 -7.32 4.48 -1.64
C PHE A 84 -7.60 5.98 -1.49
N GLN A 85 -8.82 6.40 -1.80
CA GLN A 85 -9.23 7.79 -1.64
C GLN A 85 -9.35 8.18 -0.16
N GLU A 86 -9.91 7.29 0.66
CA GLU A 86 -9.94 7.46 2.12
C GLU A 86 -8.52 7.52 2.70
N LEU A 87 -7.62 6.64 2.26
CA LEU A 87 -6.22 6.64 2.72
C LEU A 87 -5.51 7.95 2.34
N ARG A 88 -5.74 8.46 1.13
CA ARG A 88 -5.17 9.77 0.73
C ARG A 88 -5.74 10.94 1.51
N ARG A 89 -6.97 10.85 2.04
CA ARG A 89 -7.59 11.90 2.84
C ARG A 89 -7.16 11.85 4.31
N SER A 90 -6.81 10.68 4.81
CA SER A 90 -6.37 10.50 6.20
C SER A 90 -4.88 10.82 6.39
N LEU A 91 -4.10 10.76 5.31
CA LEU A 91 -2.72 11.22 5.31
C LEU A 91 -2.67 12.75 5.32
N PRO A 92 -1.75 13.36 6.09
CA PRO A 92 -1.53 14.80 6.06
C PRO A 92 -0.90 15.25 4.72
N ASP A 93 -1.07 16.52 4.38
CA ASP A 93 -0.58 17.10 3.11
C ASP A 93 0.95 17.01 2.95
N SER A 94 1.68 16.84 4.06
CA SER A 94 3.12 16.64 4.10
C SER A 94 3.59 15.25 3.65
N VAL A 95 2.66 14.32 3.44
CA VAL A 95 2.95 12.93 3.12
C VAL A 95 2.46 12.61 1.71
N HIS A 96 3.39 12.23 0.83
CA HIS A 96 3.06 11.85 -0.54
C HIS A 96 3.01 10.33 -0.67
N LEU A 97 1.84 9.84 -1.10
CA LEU A 97 1.65 8.44 -1.47
C LEU A 97 1.82 8.28 -2.98
N LEU A 98 2.89 7.59 -3.40
CA LEU A 98 3.20 7.36 -4.80
C LEU A 98 3.32 5.87 -5.10
N VAL A 99 2.57 5.42 -6.10
CA VAL A 99 2.64 4.05 -6.61
C VAL A 99 3.57 4.03 -7.82
N ALA A 100 4.77 3.46 -7.66
CA ALA A 100 5.77 3.37 -8.72
C ALA A 100 6.25 1.95 -8.94
N LYS A 101 6.68 1.69 -10.18
CA LYS A 101 7.29 0.42 -10.56
C LYS A 101 8.60 0.22 -9.81
N ASN A 102 8.80 -0.98 -9.27
CA ASN A 102 9.97 -1.32 -8.44
C ASN A 102 11.29 -1.07 -9.16
N THR A 103 11.38 -1.32 -10.47
CA THR A 103 12.61 -1.03 -11.24
C THR A 103 12.92 0.47 -11.35
N LEU A 104 11.90 1.34 -11.35
CA LEU A 104 12.11 2.80 -11.41
C LEU A 104 12.59 3.32 -10.06
N VAL A 105 11.94 2.88 -8.98
CA VAL A 105 12.35 3.22 -7.62
C VAL A 105 13.73 2.64 -7.31
N GLY A 106 14.03 1.44 -7.82
CA GLY A 106 15.34 0.81 -7.66
C GLY A 106 16.43 1.71 -8.22
N LYS A 107 16.24 2.22 -9.45
CA LYS A 107 17.13 3.20 -10.10
C LYS A 107 17.21 4.55 -9.40
N ALA A 108 16.13 5.00 -8.77
CA ALA A 108 16.10 6.26 -8.03
C ALA A 108 16.89 6.17 -6.71
N ILE A 109 16.89 4.99 -6.10
CA ILE A 109 17.53 4.72 -4.82
C ILE A 109 19.04 4.42 -4.96
N GLU A 110 19.52 3.97 -6.12
CA GLU A 110 20.94 3.63 -6.31
C GLU A 110 21.84 4.84 -6.01
N GLY A 111 22.80 4.66 -5.11
CA GLY A 111 23.70 5.72 -4.65
C GLY A 111 23.14 6.63 -3.55
N THR A 112 21.97 6.33 -2.97
CA THR A 112 21.40 7.08 -1.84
C THR A 112 21.41 6.25 -0.55
N GLN A 113 21.12 6.88 0.59
CA GLN A 113 21.02 6.20 1.90
C GLN A 113 19.88 5.17 1.97
N TRP A 114 19.02 5.13 0.95
CA TRP A 114 17.81 4.32 0.89
C TRP A 114 18.02 2.92 0.29
N GLU A 115 19.25 2.55 -0.10
CA GLU A 115 19.56 1.27 -0.75
C GLU A 115 19.18 0.04 0.07
N LEU A 116 19.13 0.18 1.39
CA LEU A 116 18.71 -0.87 2.32
C LEU A 116 17.28 -1.36 2.07
N LEU A 117 16.47 -0.62 1.32
CA LEU A 117 15.09 -0.96 0.99
C LEU A 117 14.95 -1.91 -0.22
N ARG A 118 16.02 -2.11 -1.00
CA ARG A 118 16.05 -3.02 -2.18
C ARG A 118 15.42 -4.41 -1.94
N PRO A 119 15.70 -5.15 -0.85
CA PRO A 119 15.09 -6.47 -0.63
C PRO A 119 13.56 -6.42 -0.46
N CYS A 120 13.03 -5.32 0.05
CA CYS A 120 11.59 -5.09 0.25
C CYS A 120 10.86 -4.73 -1.06
N MET A 121 11.59 -4.47 -2.14
CA MET A 121 11.02 -4.07 -3.43
C MET A 121 10.41 -5.23 -4.24
N LYS A 122 9.99 -6.32 -3.59
CA LYS A 122 9.42 -7.50 -4.27
C LYS A 122 7.90 -7.47 -4.23
N GLY A 123 7.26 -7.53 -5.40
CA GLY A 123 5.80 -7.54 -5.54
C GLY A 123 5.16 -6.15 -5.66
N MET A 124 3.90 -6.02 -5.24
CA MET A 124 3.11 -4.80 -5.43
C MET A 124 3.35 -3.79 -4.30
N ASN A 125 4.12 -2.74 -4.55
CA ASN A 125 4.51 -1.77 -3.54
C ASN A 125 4.04 -0.35 -3.86
N ALA A 126 3.43 0.29 -2.87
CA ALA A 126 3.21 1.72 -2.81
C ALA A 126 4.25 2.32 -1.87
N TRP A 127 4.76 3.49 -2.23
CA TRP A 127 5.78 4.20 -1.47
C TRP A 127 5.16 5.42 -0.81
N LEU A 128 5.46 5.55 0.49
CA LEU A 128 5.06 6.69 1.30
C LEU A 128 6.30 7.54 1.55
N PHE A 129 6.29 8.77 1.05
CA PHE A 129 7.35 9.75 1.26
C PHE A 129 6.87 10.75 2.30
N VAL A 130 7.63 10.91 3.39
CA VAL A 130 7.32 11.89 4.44
C VAL A 130 8.35 13.02 4.37
N HIS A 131 7.87 14.24 4.07
CA HIS A 131 8.74 15.42 3.98
C HIS A 131 8.87 16.20 5.29
N THR A 132 8.03 15.91 6.28
CA THR A 132 8.11 16.53 7.60
C THR A 132 8.80 15.59 8.58
N GLU A 133 9.45 16.15 9.60
CA GLU A 133 10.04 15.40 10.72
C GLU A 133 8.99 14.63 11.56
N GLU A 134 7.70 14.89 11.36
CA GLU A 134 6.58 14.29 12.10
C GLU A 134 6.18 12.92 11.54
N ILE A 135 7.13 11.99 11.63
CA ILE A 135 7.00 10.58 11.27
C ILE A 135 5.78 9.88 11.89
N PRO A 136 5.47 10.01 13.20
CA PRO A 136 4.36 9.26 13.79
C PRO A 136 3.01 9.66 13.18
N GLU A 137 2.85 10.88 12.68
CA GLU A 137 1.60 11.35 12.08
C GLU A 137 1.34 10.73 10.71
N ALA A 138 2.39 10.39 9.95
CA ALA A 138 2.25 9.65 8.70
C ALA A 138 1.87 8.19 8.94
N LEU A 139 2.36 7.59 10.03
CA LEU A 139 2.23 6.16 10.29
C LEU A 139 0.95 5.80 11.06
N LYS A 140 0.46 6.66 11.95
CA LYS A 140 -0.78 6.45 12.72
C LYS A 140 -2.01 6.20 11.83
N PRO A 141 -2.28 7.01 10.79
CA PRO A 141 -3.39 6.76 9.87
C PRO A 141 -3.20 5.44 9.12
N TYR A 142 -2.00 5.12 8.68
CA TYR A 142 -1.78 3.86 7.98
C TYR A 142 -2.08 2.63 8.86
N ARG A 143 -1.69 2.68 10.14
CA ARG A 143 -2.02 1.62 11.11
C ARG A 143 -3.51 1.55 11.45
N SER A 144 -4.19 2.68 11.61
CA SER A 144 -5.65 2.66 11.81
C SER A 144 -6.34 2.02 10.62
N PHE A 145 -5.90 2.34 9.40
CA PHE A 145 -6.38 1.70 8.18
C PHE A 145 -6.09 0.19 8.13
N GLN A 146 -4.91 -0.25 8.56
CA GLN A 146 -4.60 -1.68 8.68
C GLN A 146 -5.55 -2.40 9.66
N ARG A 147 -5.78 -1.79 10.84
CA ARG A 147 -6.64 -2.37 11.89
C ARG A 147 -8.11 -2.41 11.49
N GLU A 148 -8.63 -1.35 10.88
CA GLU A 148 -10.03 -1.23 10.47
C GLU A 148 -10.40 -2.22 9.38
N LYS A 149 -9.51 -2.39 8.40
CA LYS A 149 -9.86 -3.17 7.21
C LYS A 149 -9.51 -4.66 7.33
N LYS A 150 -8.81 -5.07 8.40
CA LYS A 150 -8.40 -6.47 8.70
C LYS A 150 -8.13 -7.26 7.42
N LEU A 151 -7.37 -6.66 6.51
CA LEU A 151 -6.93 -7.33 5.30
C LEU A 151 -5.69 -8.10 5.73
N GLU A 152 -5.85 -9.40 5.95
CA GLU A 152 -4.80 -10.38 6.25
C GLU A 152 -3.63 -10.35 5.22
N GLU A 153 -3.78 -9.60 4.11
CA GLU A 153 -2.78 -9.45 3.05
C GLU A 153 -2.12 -8.05 2.97
N ASN A 154 -2.44 -7.10 3.87
CA ASN A 154 -1.82 -5.77 3.89
C ASN A 154 -0.55 -5.77 4.74
N ASP A 155 0.52 -6.29 4.16
CA ASP A 155 1.82 -6.32 4.81
C ASP A 155 2.53 -4.97 4.69
N PHE A 156 2.90 -4.41 5.84
CA PHE A 156 3.96 -3.41 5.89
C PHE A 156 5.28 -4.09 5.54
N VAL A 157 5.91 -3.68 4.44
CA VAL A 157 7.11 -4.36 3.93
C VAL A 157 8.37 -3.89 4.66
N GLY A 158 8.35 -2.67 5.18
CA GLY A 158 9.45 -2.06 5.89
C GLY A 158 9.52 -0.56 5.64
N GLY A 159 10.15 0.15 6.57
CA GLY A 159 10.46 1.57 6.46
C GLY A 159 11.95 1.79 6.55
N VAL A 160 12.46 2.82 5.91
CA VAL A 160 13.81 3.33 6.18
C VAL A 160 13.66 4.68 6.86
N PHE A 161 14.36 4.85 7.98
CA PHE A 161 14.41 6.11 8.71
C PHE A 161 15.87 6.39 9.06
N GLU A 162 16.36 7.59 8.74
CA GLU A 162 17.76 7.99 8.99
C GLU A 162 18.81 6.98 8.48
N GLY A 163 18.55 6.34 7.33
CA GLY A 163 19.45 5.33 6.75
C GLY A 163 19.49 4.02 7.53
N LYS A 164 18.56 3.77 8.45
CA LYS A 164 18.34 2.46 9.08
C LYS A 164 17.08 1.82 8.53
N PHE A 165 17.16 0.52 8.26
CA PHE A 165 16.01 -0.27 7.83
C PHE A 165 15.23 -0.77 9.05
N TYR A 166 13.92 -0.58 9.02
CA TYR A 166 12.96 -1.01 10.04
C TYR A 166 12.00 -2.02 9.43
N GLY A 167 11.98 -3.22 10.01
CA GLY A 167 11.06 -4.28 9.61
C GLY A 167 9.62 -4.08 10.11
N PRO A 168 8.71 -5.05 9.85
CA PRO A 168 7.33 -5.01 10.33
C PRO A 168 7.19 -5.03 11.86
N GLU A 169 8.09 -5.76 12.56
CA GLU A 169 8.08 -5.80 14.04
C GLU A 169 8.56 -4.47 14.64
N GLU A 170 9.61 -3.90 14.06
CA GLU A 170 10.23 -2.65 14.53
C GLU A 170 9.41 -1.42 14.14
N PHE A 171 8.46 -1.57 13.22
CA PHE A 171 7.51 -0.52 12.85
C PHE A 171 6.74 0.02 14.06
N ARG A 172 6.43 -0.84 15.04
CA ARG A 172 5.76 -0.44 16.29
C ARG A 172 6.53 0.61 17.08
N PHE A 173 7.86 0.62 16.96
CA PHE A 173 8.71 1.62 17.60
C PHE A 173 8.54 3.00 16.94
N LEU A 174 8.51 3.05 15.60
CA LEU A 174 8.29 4.29 14.84
C LEU A 174 6.93 4.91 15.14
N GLU A 175 5.92 4.09 15.43
CA GLU A 175 4.57 4.54 15.79
C GLU A 175 4.47 5.12 17.21
N THR A 176 5.19 4.51 18.16
CA THR A 176 5.16 4.90 19.58
C THR A 176 5.98 6.18 19.81
N MET A 177 6.68 6.66 18.78
CA MET A 177 7.42 7.89 18.83
C MET A 177 6.51 9.06 19.27
N PRO A 178 6.88 9.77 20.34
CA PRO A 178 6.10 10.90 20.85
C PRO A 178 6.18 12.10 19.90
N SER A 179 5.29 13.09 20.10
CA SER A 179 5.30 14.33 19.31
C SER A 179 6.60 15.12 19.50
N ARG A 180 6.93 16.06 18.59
CA ARG A 180 8.16 16.88 18.69
C ARG A 180 8.26 17.63 20.01
N ALA A 181 7.16 18.25 20.45
CA ALA A 181 7.09 18.95 21.73
C ALA A 181 7.35 18.00 22.91
N GLU A 182 6.81 16.78 22.87
CA GLU A 182 7.07 15.76 23.88
C GLU A 182 8.51 15.22 23.83
N ILE A 183 9.12 15.10 22.65
CA ILE A 183 10.53 14.72 22.51
C ILE A 183 11.41 15.77 23.17
N TYR A 184 11.17 17.06 22.89
CA TYR A 184 11.91 18.14 23.54
C TYR A 184 11.69 18.19 25.06
N ALA A 185 10.45 17.97 25.51
CA ALA A 185 10.16 17.89 26.94
C ALA A 185 10.88 16.71 27.62
N LYS A 186 10.92 15.54 26.99
CA LYS A 186 11.65 14.36 27.49
C LYS A 186 13.16 14.59 27.50
N LEU A 187 13.71 15.21 26.46
CA LEU A 187 15.12 15.57 26.40
C LEU A 187 15.49 16.55 27.54
N LEU A 188 14.71 17.62 27.70
CA LEU A 188 14.91 18.59 28.78
C LEU A 188 14.77 17.95 30.15
N GLY A 189 13.76 17.10 30.35
CA GLY A 189 13.57 16.34 31.59
C GLY A 189 14.74 15.40 31.89
N SER A 190 15.31 14.76 30.87
CA SER A 190 16.49 13.91 31.01
C SER A 190 17.74 14.71 31.39
N LEU A 191 17.91 15.91 30.83
CA LEU A 191 18.97 16.84 31.22
C LEU A 191 18.80 17.38 32.64
N GLN A 192 17.56 17.59 33.09
CA GLN A 192 17.24 18.08 34.43
C GLN A 192 17.30 16.98 35.51
N SER A 193 17.12 15.71 35.12
CA SER A 193 17.12 14.54 36.00
C SER A 193 18.31 14.47 36.98
N PRO A 194 19.57 14.61 36.56
CA PRO A 194 20.71 14.56 37.48
C PRO A 194 20.69 15.70 38.52
N SER A 195 20.27 16.92 38.13
CA SER A 195 20.17 18.05 39.06
C SER A 195 19.12 17.80 40.15
N ILE A 196 17.96 17.26 39.77
CA ILE A 196 16.91 16.85 40.72
C ILE A 196 17.41 15.71 41.61
N GLY A 197 18.16 14.75 41.05
CA GLY A 197 18.75 13.65 41.79
C GLY A 197 19.67 14.13 42.92
N ILE A 198 20.56 15.09 42.64
CA ILE A 198 21.47 15.67 43.64
C ILE A 198 20.68 16.35 44.77
N ILE A 199 19.70 17.18 44.42
CA ILE A 199 18.83 17.84 45.41
C ILE A 199 18.09 16.80 46.27
N GLY A 200 17.59 15.73 45.63
CA GLY A 200 16.94 14.61 46.31
C GLY A 200 17.85 13.93 47.32
N THR A 201 19.10 13.64 46.95
CA THR A 201 20.08 13.01 47.87
C THR A 201 20.46 13.89 49.05
N LEU A 202 20.55 15.20 48.86
CA LEU A 202 20.87 16.14 49.95
C LEU A 202 19.68 16.30 50.91
N GLN A 203 18.45 16.25 50.40
CA GLN A 203 17.24 16.40 51.22
C GLN A 203 16.76 15.09 51.87
N ALA A 204 17.21 13.93 51.37
CA ALA A 204 16.83 12.61 51.86
C ALA A 204 16.94 12.43 53.39
N PRO A 205 18.10 12.72 54.04
CA PRO A 205 18.23 12.48 55.49
C PRO A 205 17.29 13.36 56.33
N ALA A 206 17.06 14.61 55.91
CA ALA A 206 16.11 15.50 56.60
C ALA A 206 14.67 15.01 56.47
N ARG A 207 14.28 14.51 55.28
CA ARG A 207 12.96 13.93 55.05
C ARG A 207 12.74 12.65 55.86
N GLU A 208 13.74 11.78 55.94
CA GLU A 208 13.65 10.51 56.63
C GLU A 208 13.40 10.70 58.14
N LEU A 209 14.10 11.65 58.77
CA LEU A 209 13.84 12.05 60.16
C LEU A 209 12.39 12.52 60.38
N VAL A 210 11.88 13.38 59.49
CA VAL A 210 10.50 13.87 59.59
C VAL A 210 9.49 12.73 59.39
N MET A 211 9.76 11.77 58.50
CA MET A 211 8.89 10.61 58.29
C MET A 211 8.83 9.70 59.52
N VAL A 212 9.98 9.44 60.18
CA VAL A 212 10.03 8.64 61.41
C VAL A 212 9.21 9.30 62.52
N LEU A 213 9.36 10.61 62.70
CA LEU A 213 8.60 11.38 63.70
C LEU A 213 7.09 11.33 63.41
N LYS A 214 6.68 11.51 62.15
CA LYS A 214 5.27 11.39 61.75
C LYS A 214 4.71 10.00 62.01
N ALA A 215 5.46 8.95 61.68
CA ALA A 215 5.04 7.57 61.94
C ALA A 215 4.86 7.30 63.45
N TYR A 216 5.68 7.92 64.30
CA TYR A 216 5.53 7.80 65.75
C TYR A 216 4.27 8.51 66.27
N VAL A 217 4.01 9.74 65.81
CA VAL A 217 2.78 10.47 66.15
C VAL A 217 1.53 9.69 65.73
N GLN A 218 1.54 9.13 64.52
CA GLN A 218 0.41 8.37 63.98
C GLN A 218 0.12 7.09 64.78
N LYS A 219 1.16 6.40 65.27
CA LYS A 219 0.99 5.26 66.19
C LYS A 219 0.31 5.65 67.50
N LEU A 220 0.70 6.79 68.08
CA LEU A 220 0.09 7.28 69.32
C LEU A 220 -1.39 7.66 69.09
N GLU A 221 -1.72 8.23 67.94
CA GLU A 221 -3.10 8.54 67.57
C GLU A 221 -3.95 7.26 67.36
N GLU A 222 -3.40 6.22 66.71
CA GLU A 222 -4.07 4.92 66.56
C GLU A 222 -4.26 4.19 67.90
N GLU A 223 -3.28 4.24 68.81
CA GLU A 223 -3.43 3.75 70.18
C GLU A 223 -4.51 4.52 70.93
N SER A 224 -4.58 5.85 70.78
CA SER A 224 -5.61 6.67 71.41
C SER A 224 -7.02 6.41 70.85
N ASN A 225 -7.16 6.16 69.56
CA ASN A 225 -8.44 5.85 68.92
C ASN A 225 -8.88 4.40 69.16
N GLY A 226 -7.96 3.45 69.25
CA GLY A 226 -8.26 2.05 69.59
C GLY A 226 -8.68 1.85 71.07
N VAL A 227 -8.23 2.75 71.96
CA VAL A 227 -8.72 2.82 73.35
C VAL A 227 -10.12 3.44 73.41
N ALA A 228 -10.47 4.36 72.50
CA ALA A 228 -11.80 4.98 72.43
C ALA A 228 -12.87 4.11 71.73
N SER A 229 -12.50 3.10 70.94
CA SER A 229 -13.46 2.19 70.27
C SER A 229 -13.77 0.90 71.04
N ASN A 230 -12.97 0.56 72.05
CA ASN A 230 -13.14 -0.61 72.93
C ASN A 230 -13.74 -0.26 74.31
N ALA A 231 -14.04 1.02 74.55
CA ALA A 231 -14.78 1.53 75.70
C ALA A 231 -16.20 1.95 75.28
#